data_AF-K8MGP0-F1
#
_entry.id   AF-K8MGP0-F1
#
_cell.length_a   1.000
_cell.length_b   1.000
_cell.length_c   1.000
_cell.angle_alpha   90.00
_cell.angle_beta   90.00
_cell.angle_gamma   90.00
#
_symmetry.space_group_name_H-M   'P 1'
#
loop_
_entity.id
_entity.type
_entity.pdbx_description
1 polymer ?
#
loop_
_entity_poly.entity_id
_entity_poly.type
_entity_poly.pdbx_seq_one_letter_code
_entity_poly.pdbx_strand_id
1 'polypeptide(L)'
;MKKKLFATILLSTVALSQGAIVAVVSADSTDDKIAAQDSKINSINQQQQSAQAQVDQIQGQVSEIKKQQEDLQAENDRLNEESERLSAEIDDLSKNIVARQESLANQARSAQTTGTATSYINAIVSSGSLTEAISRISAMNEIADANNKMLQEQKRDKEEIAQKQKENNDAINTVIANKQQLEDDAQALSTKEAELKVAQLNLAAEKSSAENEKNALLQQKAEAEKAAAEAAAAEAAYRAKQKEQQEAVKASANTTLQAQVQAATQTPATTQAAATAQAPATSQPTAQPAVQTQAAAAPAATTSRPTYSSSASSYPVGECTWGAKTLAPWAGDYWGNGGQWAASAAAAGFRTGSQPQVGAIACWNDGGYGHVAVVTAVQSTTSIQVSESNYLGVRSIGNYRGWFNPTTAQGTVTYIYPN
;
A
#
# COMPACT_ATOMS: atom_id res chain seq x y z
N MET A 1 8.62 -20.46 1.45
CA MET A 1 8.48 -21.94 1.48
C MET A 1 7.93 -22.35 2.84
N LYS A 2 7.04 -23.36 2.86
CA LYS A 2 6.17 -23.73 3.98
C LYS A 2 6.96 -24.33 5.16
N LYS A 3 6.79 -23.80 6.37
CA LYS A 3 6.99 -24.56 7.62
C LYS A 3 5.81 -24.27 8.56
N LYS A 4 4.88 -25.21 8.61
CA LYS A 4 3.81 -25.27 9.61
C LYS A 4 4.41 -25.91 10.86
N LEU A 5 4.42 -25.21 11.98
CA LEU A 5 4.64 -25.80 13.30
C LEU A 5 3.29 -25.83 14.03
N PHE A 6 2.72 -27.02 14.11
CA PHE A 6 1.59 -27.31 14.98
C PHE A 6 2.11 -27.46 16.41
N ALA A 7 1.73 -26.53 17.30
CA ALA A 7 1.96 -26.64 18.73
C ALA A 7 0.76 -27.35 19.37
N THR A 8 0.90 -28.64 19.62
CA THR A 8 -0.07 -29.43 20.39
C THR A 8 0.33 -29.36 21.87
N ILE A 9 -0.35 -28.51 22.64
CA ILE A 9 -0.19 -28.44 24.10
C ILE A 9 -1.06 -29.54 24.73
N LEU A 10 -0.42 -30.62 25.19
CA LEU A 10 -1.04 -31.68 25.99
C LEU A 10 -1.00 -31.28 27.46
N LEU A 11 -2.10 -30.70 27.95
CA LEU A 11 -2.39 -30.62 29.39
C LEU A 11 -2.84 -32.01 29.86
N SER A 12 -1.95 -32.75 30.54
CA SER A 12 -2.29 -34.01 31.19
C SER A 12 -2.57 -33.75 32.67
N THR A 13 -3.83 -33.51 33.02
CA THR A 13 -4.34 -33.53 34.40
C THR A 13 -4.33 -34.96 34.93
N VAL A 14 -3.49 -35.28 35.91
CA VAL A 14 -3.56 -36.53 36.68
C VAL A 14 -4.45 -36.31 37.90
N ALA A 15 -5.65 -36.88 37.86
CA ALA A 15 -6.52 -37.01 39.02
C ALA A 15 -6.09 -38.26 39.82
N LEU A 16 -5.63 -38.08 41.06
CA LEU A 16 -5.35 -39.17 41.99
C LEU A 16 -6.56 -39.35 42.93
N SER A 17 -7.29 -40.44 42.72
CA SER A 17 -8.37 -40.91 43.58
C SER A 17 -7.83 -41.59 44.84
N GLN A 18 -8.33 -41.16 46.00
CA GLN A 18 -8.02 -41.68 47.33
C GLN A 18 -8.58 -43.11 47.51
N GLY A 19 -7.71 -44.07 47.86
CA GLY A 19 -8.07 -45.41 48.31
C GLY A 19 -7.35 -45.72 49.63
N ALA A 20 -8.11 -45.89 50.71
CA ALA A 20 -7.59 -46.20 52.04
C ALA A 20 -6.98 -47.61 52.08
N ILE A 21 -5.76 -47.75 52.60
CA ILE A 21 -5.17 -49.05 52.96
C ILE A 21 -4.74 -49.00 54.43
N VAL A 22 -5.19 -50.03 55.15
CA VAL A 22 -4.99 -50.31 56.57
C VAL A 22 -3.50 -50.52 56.88
N ALA A 23 -3.04 -49.95 58.00
CA ALA A 23 -1.68 -50.00 58.48
C ALA A 23 -1.22 -51.43 58.86
N VAL A 24 -0.15 -51.89 58.19
CA VAL A 24 0.77 -52.90 58.74
C VAL A 24 2.09 -52.17 59.03
N VAL A 25 2.47 -52.14 60.31
CA VAL A 25 3.75 -51.59 60.76
C VAL A 25 4.82 -52.66 60.52
N SER A 26 5.52 -52.55 59.40
CA SER A 26 6.83 -53.18 59.19
C SER A 26 7.91 -52.18 59.59
N ALA A 27 8.86 -52.60 60.43
CA ALA A 27 10.05 -51.80 60.69
C ALA A 27 10.92 -51.83 59.43
N ASP A 28 10.88 -50.77 58.62
CA ASP A 28 11.80 -50.60 57.49
C ASP A 28 13.24 -50.78 57.98
N SER A 29 13.99 -51.66 57.30
CA SER A 29 15.42 -51.80 57.54
C SER A 29 16.14 -50.51 57.13
N THR A 30 17.34 -50.27 57.65
CA THR A 30 18.16 -49.13 57.22
C THR A 30 18.37 -49.16 55.70
N ASP A 31 18.50 -50.34 55.10
CA ASP A 31 18.67 -50.54 53.67
C ASP A 31 17.41 -50.14 52.87
N ASP A 32 16.21 -50.45 53.36
CA ASP A 32 14.95 -50.03 52.72
C ASP A 32 14.78 -48.50 52.73
N LYS A 33 15.17 -47.84 53.83
CA LYS A 33 15.18 -46.36 53.93
C LYS A 33 16.19 -45.72 52.99
N ILE A 34 17.37 -46.34 52.82
CA ILE A 34 18.39 -45.88 51.86
C ILE A 34 17.84 -46.01 50.43
N ALA A 35 17.27 -47.18 50.08
CA ALA A 35 16.69 -47.41 48.76
C ALA A 35 15.53 -46.44 48.44
N ALA A 36 14.68 -46.14 49.43
CA ALA A 36 13.62 -45.13 49.30
C ALA A 36 14.18 -43.72 49.09
N GLN A 37 15.24 -43.36 49.82
CA GLN A 37 15.89 -42.05 49.69
C GLN A 37 16.63 -41.92 48.35
N ASP A 38 17.31 -42.97 47.88
CA ASP A 38 17.96 -43.03 46.56
C ASP A 38 16.93 -42.88 45.44
N SER A 39 15.78 -43.54 45.56
CA SER A 39 14.66 -43.39 44.61
C SER A 39 14.15 -41.93 44.58
N LYS A 40 14.06 -41.29 45.74
CA LYS A 40 13.64 -39.89 45.86
C LYS A 40 14.68 -38.92 45.26
N ILE A 41 15.97 -39.15 45.50
CA ILE A 41 17.06 -38.37 44.90
C ILE A 41 17.04 -38.50 43.39
N ASN A 42 16.86 -39.71 42.86
CA ASN A 42 16.77 -39.96 41.42
C ASN A 42 15.57 -39.22 40.80
N SER A 43 14.41 -39.22 41.47
CA SER A 43 13.23 -38.49 41.02
C SER A 43 13.45 -36.97 40.99
N ILE A 44 14.07 -36.40 42.04
CA ILE A 44 14.40 -34.97 42.10
C ILE A 44 15.39 -34.59 41.00
N ASN A 45 16.43 -35.41 40.78
CA ASN A 45 17.39 -35.18 39.71
C ASN A 45 16.72 -35.16 38.32
N GLN A 46 15.79 -36.08 38.07
CA GLN A 46 15.00 -36.08 36.83
C GLN A 46 14.12 -34.84 36.69
N GLN A 47 13.47 -34.40 37.77
CA GLN A 47 12.66 -33.18 37.80
C GLN A 47 13.52 -31.93 37.51
N GLN A 48 14.70 -31.82 38.12
CA GLN A 48 15.63 -30.71 37.87
C GLN A 48 16.14 -30.70 36.43
N GLN A 49 16.47 -31.86 35.87
CA GLN A 49 16.87 -31.96 34.46
C GLN A 49 15.74 -31.57 33.51
N SER A 50 14.52 -32.01 33.79
CA SER A 50 13.34 -31.63 32.99
C SER A 50 13.06 -30.13 33.06
N ALA A 51 13.13 -29.53 34.26
CA ALA A 51 12.95 -28.09 34.45
C ALA A 51 14.07 -27.28 33.77
N GLN A 52 15.32 -27.76 33.82
CA GLN A 52 16.45 -27.12 33.12
C GLN A 52 16.25 -27.17 31.60
N ALA A 53 15.84 -28.32 31.06
CA ALA A 53 15.57 -28.46 29.63
C ALA A 53 14.46 -27.52 29.15
N GLN A 54 13.43 -27.28 29.97
CA GLN A 54 12.38 -26.30 29.66
C GLN A 54 12.93 -24.86 29.61
N VAL A 55 13.78 -24.48 30.58
CA VAL A 55 14.45 -23.18 30.57
C VAL A 55 15.30 -23.01 29.31
N ASP A 56 16.13 -24.00 28.99
CA ASP A 56 17.03 -23.96 27.85
C ASP A 56 16.26 -23.86 26.52
N GLN A 57 15.15 -24.59 26.40
CA GLN A 57 14.27 -24.54 25.23
C GLN A 57 13.66 -23.16 25.04
N ILE A 58 13.06 -22.58 26.09
CA ILE A 58 12.40 -21.26 25.99
C ILE A 58 13.46 -20.16 25.79
N GLN A 59 14.60 -20.25 26.47
CA GLN A 59 15.72 -19.33 26.28
C GLN A 59 16.22 -19.37 24.83
N GLY A 60 16.31 -20.55 24.21
CA GLY A 60 16.64 -20.70 22.80
C GLY A 60 15.62 -20.02 21.88
N GLN A 61 14.32 -20.16 22.16
CA GLN A 61 13.26 -19.48 21.42
C GLN A 61 13.35 -17.94 21.55
N VAL A 62 13.61 -17.43 22.75
CA VAL A 62 13.81 -15.99 23.00
C VAL A 62 15.00 -15.45 22.20
N SER A 63 16.13 -16.16 22.21
CA SER A 63 17.32 -15.76 21.46
C SER A 63 17.09 -15.77 19.94
N GLU A 64 16.37 -16.77 19.43
CA GLU A 64 16.02 -16.86 18.01
C GLU A 64 15.12 -15.69 17.57
N ILE A 65 14.09 -15.35 18.36
CA ILE A 65 13.21 -14.21 18.07
C ILE A 65 14.00 -12.89 18.10
N LYS A 66 14.86 -12.68 19.11
CA LYS A 66 15.70 -11.47 19.18
C LYS A 66 16.62 -11.34 17.96
N LYS A 67 17.23 -12.45 17.54
CA LYS A 67 18.06 -12.47 16.34
C LYS A 67 17.26 -12.15 15.07
N GLN A 68 16.05 -12.70 14.94
CA GLN A 68 15.15 -12.39 13.82
C GLN A 68 14.79 -10.90 13.78
N GLN A 69 14.53 -10.28 14.93
CA GLN A 69 14.29 -8.84 15.01
C GLN A 69 15.50 -8.02 14.56
N GLU A 70 16.71 -8.39 14.99
CA GLU A 70 17.95 -7.74 14.55
C GLU A 70 18.18 -7.89 13.03
N ASP A 71 18.02 -9.10 12.49
CA ASP A 71 18.19 -9.40 11.07
C ASP A 71 17.17 -8.62 10.22
N LEU A 72 15.89 -8.57 10.63
CA LEU A 72 14.83 -7.82 9.93
C LEU A 72 15.04 -6.30 10.01
N GLN A 73 15.54 -5.79 11.14
CA GLN A 73 15.84 -4.36 11.28
C GLN A 73 17.01 -3.97 10.36
N ALA A 74 18.09 -4.77 10.33
CA ALA A 74 19.21 -4.54 9.44
C ALA A 74 18.80 -4.64 7.95
N GLU A 75 17.93 -5.58 7.60
CA GLU A 75 17.36 -5.68 6.25
C GLU A 75 16.53 -4.45 5.90
N ASN A 76 15.69 -3.95 6.82
CA ASN A 76 14.91 -2.73 6.61
C ASN A 76 15.80 -1.51 6.36
N ASP A 77 16.85 -1.33 7.16
CA ASP A 77 17.78 -0.21 7.01
C ASP A 77 18.45 -0.25 5.64
N ARG A 78 18.94 -1.43 5.22
CA ARG A 78 19.50 -1.65 3.88
C ARG A 78 18.50 -1.37 2.76
N LEU A 79 17.26 -1.85 2.88
CA LEU A 79 16.22 -1.66 1.85
C LEU A 79 15.79 -0.19 1.74
N ASN A 80 15.80 0.55 2.86
CA ASN A 80 15.53 2.00 2.84
C ASN A 80 16.64 2.75 2.09
N GLU A 81 17.92 2.45 2.37
CA GLU A 81 19.05 3.04 1.62
C GLU A 81 19.00 2.68 0.13
N GLU A 82 18.64 1.43 -0.19
CA GLU A 82 18.46 0.99 -1.58
C GLU A 82 17.30 1.73 -2.26
N SER A 83 16.18 1.94 -1.55
CA SER A 83 15.03 2.70 -2.05
C SER A 83 15.38 4.17 -2.32
N GLU A 84 16.16 4.80 -1.46
CA GLU A 84 16.65 6.17 -1.65
C GLU A 84 17.57 6.27 -2.88
N ARG A 85 18.52 5.34 -3.01
CA ARG A 85 19.41 5.26 -4.17
C ARG A 85 18.63 5.06 -5.47
N LEU A 86 17.71 4.08 -5.51
CA LEU A 86 16.88 3.80 -6.69
C LEU A 86 16.02 5.01 -7.06
N SER A 87 15.49 5.73 -6.06
CA SER A 87 14.70 6.95 -6.30
C SER A 87 15.53 8.06 -6.93
N ALA A 88 16.78 8.26 -6.48
CA ALA A 88 17.70 9.22 -7.08
C ALA A 88 18.08 8.84 -8.52
N GLU A 89 18.38 7.57 -8.78
CA GLU A 89 18.70 7.08 -10.12
C GLU A 89 17.51 7.21 -11.08
N ILE A 90 16.28 6.96 -10.60
CA ILE A 90 15.05 7.18 -11.39
C ILE A 90 14.87 8.66 -11.73
N ASP A 91 15.12 9.58 -10.80
CA ASP A 91 15.00 11.02 -11.03
C ASP A 91 16.00 11.51 -12.08
N ASP A 92 17.26 11.07 -12.00
CA ASP A 92 18.29 11.43 -12.98
C ASP A 92 18.02 10.83 -14.37
N LEU A 93 17.61 9.56 -14.45
CA LEU A 93 17.17 8.95 -15.71
C LEU A 93 15.95 9.69 -16.29
N SER A 94 15.00 10.10 -15.45
CA SER A 94 13.81 10.84 -15.87
C SER A 94 14.17 12.21 -16.47
N LYS A 95 15.05 12.98 -15.81
CA LYS A 95 15.57 14.25 -16.34
C LYS A 95 16.26 14.07 -17.69
N ASN A 96 17.11 13.05 -17.81
CA ASN A 96 17.81 12.73 -19.05
C ASN A 96 16.84 12.36 -20.18
N ILE A 97 15.82 11.53 -19.88
CA ILE A 97 14.78 11.15 -20.84
C ILE A 97 13.99 12.36 -21.32
N VAL A 98 13.61 13.28 -20.42
CA VAL A 98 12.85 14.48 -20.79
C VAL A 98 13.71 15.40 -21.67
N ALA A 99 14.95 15.69 -21.25
CA ALA A 99 15.87 16.53 -22.04
C ALA A 99 16.16 15.92 -23.42
N ARG A 100 16.39 14.61 -23.49
CA ARG A 100 16.61 13.89 -24.74
C ARG A 100 15.35 13.84 -25.61
N GLN A 101 14.16 13.72 -25.01
CA GLN A 101 12.88 13.78 -25.73
C GLN A 101 12.68 15.15 -26.39
N GLU A 102 12.99 16.24 -25.69
CA GLU A 102 12.89 17.60 -26.24
C GLU A 102 13.87 17.80 -27.41
N SER A 103 15.11 17.34 -27.27
CA SER A 103 16.12 17.39 -28.34
C SER A 103 15.66 16.60 -29.58
N LEU A 104 15.21 15.36 -29.40
CA LEU A 104 14.67 14.53 -30.48
C LEU A 104 13.45 15.17 -31.15
N ALA A 105 12.55 15.78 -30.38
CA ALA A 105 11.37 16.47 -30.92
C ALA A 105 11.77 17.72 -31.73
N ASN A 106 12.75 18.49 -31.27
CA ASN A 106 13.26 19.66 -31.98
C ASN A 106 13.97 19.25 -33.28
N GLN A 107 14.77 18.18 -33.25
CA GLN A 107 15.42 17.63 -34.46
C GLN A 107 14.41 17.09 -35.47
N ALA A 108 13.38 16.36 -35.00
CA ALA A 108 12.31 15.86 -35.85
C ALA A 108 11.52 17.01 -36.47
N ARG A 109 11.20 18.05 -35.68
CA ARG A 109 10.52 19.25 -36.17
C ARG A 109 11.39 19.99 -37.19
N SER A 110 12.67 20.23 -36.92
CA SER A 110 13.57 20.91 -37.87
C SER A 110 13.72 20.15 -39.18
N ALA A 111 13.73 18.81 -39.13
CA ALA A 111 13.76 17.97 -40.32
C ALA A 111 12.45 18.04 -41.12
N GLN A 112 11.30 18.23 -40.47
CA GLN A 112 9.97 18.26 -41.09
C GLN A 112 9.48 19.66 -41.52
N THR A 113 9.72 20.72 -40.74
CA THR A 113 9.14 22.07 -40.96
C THR A 113 9.98 22.95 -41.84
N THR A 114 11.30 22.79 -41.78
CA THR A 114 12.17 23.29 -42.83
C THR A 114 11.82 22.42 -44.06
N GLY A 115 11.54 22.97 -45.24
CA GLY A 115 11.13 22.24 -46.45
C GLY A 115 12.20 21.29 -47.05
N THR A 116 13.02 20.72 -46.18
CA THR A 116 14.36 20.18 -46.38
C THR A 116 14.42 18.75 -46.85
N ALA A 117 13.33 17.98 -46.86
CA ALA A 117 13.36 16.75 -47.63
C ALA A 117 13.69 17.06 -49.10
N THR A 118 13.20 18.19 -49.63
CA THR A 118 13.54 18.71 -50.97
C THR A 118 14.80 19.59 -50.95
N SER A 119 15.04 20.39 -49.90
CA SER A 119 16.22 21.28 -49.80
C SER A 119 17.53 20.59 -49.43
N TYR A 120 17.54 19.50 -48.65
CA TYR A 120 18.74 18.70 -48.39
C TYR A 120 19.11 17.85 -49.61
N ILE A 121 18.11 17.30 -50.31
CA ILE A 121 18.33 16.65 -51.61
C ILE A 121 18.88 17.68 -52.61
N ASN A 122 18.31 18.89 -52.68
CA ASN A 122 18.86 19.97 -53.51
C ASN A 122 20.21 20.50 -53.02
N ALA A 123 20.54 20.46 -51.72
CA ALA A 123 21.85 20.86 -51.21
C ALA A 123 22.96 19.83 -51.50
N ILE A 124 22.59 18.55 -51.66
CA ILE A 124 23.48 17.49 -52.16
C ILE A 124 23.61 17.59 -53.69
N VAL A 125 22.51 17.89 -54.40
CA VAL A 125 22.47 17.95 -55.87
C VAL A 125 23.02 19.27 -56.44
N SER A 126 22.95 20.39 -55.70
CA SER A 126 23.48 21.70 -56.11
C SER A 126 24.85 22.03 -55.51
N SER A 127 25.53 21.09 -54.85
CA SER A 127 26.89 21.31 -54.37
C SER A 127 27.85 21.47 -55.56
N GLY A 128 28.58 22.57 -55.63
CA GLY A 128 29.42 22.94 -56.79
C GLY A 128 30.59 22.00 -57.13
N SER A 129 30.78 20.89 -56.42
CA SER A 129 31.76 19.84 -56.74
C SER A 129 31.38 18.47 -56.13
N LEU A 130 31.84 17.36 -56.74
CA LEU A 130 31.60 15.98 -56.25
C LEU A 130 32.18 15.75 -54.83
N THR A 131 33.27 16.43 -54.50
CA THR A 131 33.92 16.35 -53.17
C THR A 131 33.07 16.99 -52.07
N GLU A 132 32.41 18.10 -52.37
CA GLU A 132 31.49 18.78 -51.43
C GLU A 132 30.22 17.95 -51.17
N ALA A 133 29.71 17.25 -52.20
CA ALA A 133 28.60 16.30 -52.06
C ALA A 133 28.94 15.14 -51.12
N ILE A 134 30.14 14.55 -51.25
CA ILE A 134 30.60 13.43 -50.42
C ILE A 134 30.76 13.85 -48.96
N SER A 135 31.35 15.02 -48.69
CA SER A 135 31.49 15.55 -47.33
C SER A 135 30.13 15.79 -46.65
N ARG A 136 29.13 16.29 -47.40
CA ARG A 136 27.77 16.48 -46.90
C ARG A 136 27.05 15.16 -46.61
N ILE A 137 27.22 14.15 -47.46
CA ILE A 137 26.68 12.80 -47.22
C ILE A 137 27.30 12.18 -45.96
N SER A 138 28.62 12.33 -45.77
CA SER A 138 29.31 11.86 -44.56
C SER A 138 28.77 12.54 -43.30
N ALA A 139 28.61 13.86 -43.33
CA ALA A 139 28.03 14.62 -42.21
C ALA A 139 26.57 14.23 -41.94
N MET A 140 25.78 13.92 -42.97
CA MET A 140 24.39 13.45 -42.81
C MET A 140 24.32 12.05 -42.20
N ASN A 141 25.21 11.14 -42.59
CA ASN A 141 25.31 9.82 -41.97
C ASN A 141 25.70 9.94 -40.50
N GLU A 142 26.65 10.83 -40.17
CA GLU A 142 27.05 11.08 -38.79
C GLU A 142 25.91 11.65 -37.93
N ILE A 143 25.10 12.57 -38.47
CA ILE A 143 23.89 13.09 -37.81
C ILE A 143 22.84 11.98 -37.63
N ALA A 144 22.60 11.16 -38.66
CA ALA A 144 21.65 10.06 -38.58
C ALA A 144 22.07 9.02 -37.54
N ASP A 145 23.36 8.69 -37.46
CA ASP A 145 23.93 7.79 -36.46
C ASP A 145 23.81 8.37 -35.05
N ALA A 146 24.09 9.66 -34.87
CA ALA A 146 23.91 10.35 -33.59
C ALA A 146 22.43 10.33 -33.13
N ASN A 147 21.48 10.53 -34.05
CA ASN A 147 20.05 10.51 -33.75
C ASN A 147 19.56 9.08 -33.42
N ASN A 148 20.04 8.08 -34.15
CA ASN A 148 19.73 6.69 -33.86
C ASN A 148 20.31 6.27 -32.50
N LYS A 149 21.55 6.67 -32.18
CA LYS A 149 22.15 6.46 -30.85
C LYS A 149 21.31 7.11 -29.75
N MET A 150 20.88 8.35 -29.96
CA MET A 150 20.00 9.06 -29.02
C MET A 150 18.67 8.33 -28.82
N LEU A 151 18.06 7.79 -29.87
CA LEU A 151 16.84 6.97 -29.77
C LEU A 151 17.06 5.66 -29.00
N GLN A 152 18.19 4.98 -29.24
CA GLN A 152 18.55 3.74 -28.52
C GLN A 152 18.81 3.99 -27.04
N GLU A 153 19.53 5.06 -26.69
CA GLU A 153 19.71 5.49 -25.31
C GLU A 153 18.36 5.83 -24.66
N GLN A 154 17.48 6.52 -25.38
CA GLN A 154 16.12 6.83 -24.89
C GLN A 154 15.30 5.58 -24.59
N LYS A 155 15.44 4.54 -25.41
CA LYS A 155 14.76 3.26 -25.20
C LYS A 155 15.32 2.54 -23.97
N ARG A 156 16.66 2.42 -23.87
CA ARG A 156 17.33 1.77 -22.75
C ARG A 156 17.00 2.45 -21.42
N ASP A 157 17.11 3.78 -21.35
CA ASP A 157 16.86 4.51 -20.11
C ASP A 157 15.39 4.37 -19.65
N LYS A 158 14.43 4.24 -20.58
CA LYS A 158 13.02 3.93 -20.26
C LYS A 158 12.83 2.52 -19.70
N GLU A 159 13.52 1.53 -20.27
CA GLU A 159 13.51 0.15 -19.76
C GLU A 159 14.15 0.09 -18.36
N GLU A 160 15.25 0.80 -18.15
CA GLU A 160 15.91 0.91 -16.85
C GLU A 160 15.02 1.57 -15.78
N ILE A 161 14.29 2.65 -16.11
CA ILE A 161 13.32 3.23 -15.17
C ILE A 161 12.26 2.22 -14.76
N ALA A 162 11.67 1.48 -15.73
CA ALA A 162 10.63 0.51 -15.41
C ALA A 162 11.15 -0.60 -14.48
N GLN A 163 12.37 -1.07 -14.71
CA GLN A 163 13.03 -2.05 -13.86
C GLN A 163 13.32 -1.49 -12.46
N LYS A 164 13.90 -0.30 -12.35
CA LYS A 164 14.20 0.35 -11.06
C LYS A 164 12.94 0.69 -10.27
N GLN A 165 11.86 1.09 -10.94
CA GLN A 165 10.56 1.29 -10.30
C GLN A 165 10.00 -0.01 -9.71
N LYS A 166 10.16 -1.13 -10.42
CA LYS A 166 9.77 -2.45 -9.90
C LYS A 166 10.60 -2.83 -8.68
N GLU A 167 11.92 -2.73 -8.77
CA GLU A 167 12.85 -3.03 -7.67
C GLU A 167 12.56 -2.16 -6.43
N ASN A 168 12.31 -0.87 -6.63
CA ASN A 168 11.97 0.05 -5.55
C ASN A 168 10.62 -0.32 -4.88
N ASN A 169 9.60 -0.68 -5.67
CA ASN A 169 8.32 -1.14 -5.12
C ASN A 169 8.46 -2.48 -4.37
N ASP A 170 9.25 -3.42 -4.89
CA ASP A 170 9.53 -4.70 -4.24
C ASP A 170 10.26 -4.48 -2.89
N ALA A 171 11.22 -3.53 -2.84
CA ALA A 171 11.89 -3.13 -1.59
C ALA A 171 10.92 -2.53 -0.57
N ILE A 172 10.06 -1.58 -0.98
CA ILE A 172 9.05 -0.95 -0.10
C ILE A 172 8.06 -2.00 0.45
N ASN A 173 7.58 -2.91 -0.40
CA ASN A 173 6.68 -3.97 0.01
C ASN A 173 7.33 -4.92 1.02
N THR A 174 8.61 -5.21 0.84
CA THR A 174 9.40 -6.03 1.78
C THR A 174 9.56 -5.32 3.12
N VAL A 175 9.87 -4.02 3.13
CA VAL A 175 9.95 -3.22 4.37
C VAL A 175 8.62 -3.23 5.14
N ILE A 176 7.49 -3.10 4.44
CA ILE A 176 6.17 -3.16 5.08
C ILE A 176 5.92 -4.54 5.69
N ALA A 177 6.26 -5.61 4.98
CA ALA A 177 6.12 -6.97 5.50
C ALA A 177 7.03 -7.22 6.71
N ASN A 178 8.29 -6.77 6.65
CA ASN A 178 9.26 -6.89 7.73
C ASN A 178 8.82 -6.10 8.97
N LYS A 179 8.27 -4.89 8.81
CA LYS A 179 7.69 -4.11 9.93
C LYS A 179 6.54 -4.85 10.60
N GLN A 180 5.67 -5.49 9.82
CA GLN A 180 4.59 -6.30 10.37
C GLN A 180 5.14 -7.52 11.14
N GLN A 181 6.17 -8.18 10.60
CA GLN A 181 6.82 -9.30 11.28
C GLN A 181 7.51 -8.87 12.56
N LEU A 182 8.15 -7.70 12.59
CA LEU A 182 8.76 -7.14 13.81
C LEU A 182 7.73 -6.91 14.93
N GLU A 183 6.52 -6.46 14.60
CA GLU A 183 5.41 -6.33 15.56
C GLU A 183 4.92 -7.68 16.06
N ASP A 184 4.78 -8.67 15.16
CA ASP A 184 4.41 -10.04 15.51
C ASP A 184 5.45 -10.68 16.43
N ASP A 185 6.73 -10.50 16.12
CA ASP A 185 7.87 -10.99 16.90
C ASP A 185 7.95 -10.29 18.26
N ALA A 186 7.61 -9.00 18.36
CA ALA A 186 7.56 -8.28 19.63
C ALA A 186 6.48 -8.84 20.57
N GLN A 187 5.29 -9.20 20.04
CA GLN A 187 4.24 -9.84 20.82
C GLN A 187 4.67 -11.25 21.27
N ALA A 188 5.20 -12.05 20.35
CA ALA A 188 5.69 -13.39 20.65
C ALA A 188 6.85 -13.37 21.67
N LEU A 189 7.76 -12.40 21.57
CA LEU A 189 8.87 -12.22 22.50
C LEU A 189 8.36 -11.93 23.91
N SER A 190 7.39 -11.03 24.05
CA SER A 190 6.81 -10.69 25.35
C SER A 190 6.21 -11.93 26.04
N THR A 191 5.45 -12.74 25.31
CA THR A 191 4.92 -14.02 25.80
C THR A 191 6.05 -14.97 26.22
N LYS A 192 7.07 -15.13 25.38
CA LYS A 192 8.19 -16.04 25.64
C LYS A 192 9.07 -15.62 26.81
N GLU A 193 9.28 -14.33 27.03
CA GLU A 193 10.00 -13.82 28.20
C GLU A 193 9.21 -14.05 29.49
N ALA A 194 7.88 -13.95 29.45
CA ALA A 194 7.04 -14.28 30.60
C ALA A 194 7.05 -15.80 30.90
N GLU A 195 6.95 -16.65 29.88
CA GLU A 195 7.10 -18.11 30.01
C GLU A 195 8.49 -18.51 30.54
N LEU A 196 9.54 -17.84 30.07
CA LEU A 196 10.91 -18.07 30.53
C LEU A 196 11.04 -17.79 32.03
N LYS A 197 10.45 -16.69 32.51
CA LYS A 197 10.44 -16.33 33.93
C LYS A 197 9.74 -17.41 34.78
N VAL A 198 8.61 -17.95 34.30
CA VAL A 198 7.92 -19.07 34.95
C VAL A 198 8.81 -20.30 35.03
N ALA A 199 9.47 -20.68 33.92
CA ALA A 199 10.35 -21.84 33.87
C ALA A 199 11.57 -21.68 34.80
N GLN A 200 12.16 -20.49 34.87
CA GLN A 200 13.27 -20.16 35.77
C GLN A 200 12.86 -20.27 37.24
N LEU A 201 11.69 -19.76 37.62
CA LEU A 201 11.16 -19.87 38.98
C LEU A 201 10.82 -21.32 39.34
N ASN A 202 10.30 -22.10 38.39
CA ASN A 202 10.07 -23.53 38.57
C ASN A 202 11.39 -24.28 38.83
N LEU A 203 12.41 -24.04 38.01
CA LEU A 203 13.73 -24.62 38.19
C LEU A 203 14.35 -24.24 39.55
N ALA A 204 14.20 -22.98 39.97
CA ALA A 204 14.66 -22.52 41.28
C ALA A 204 13.94 -23.26 42.42
N ALA A 205 12.62 -23.44 42.31
CA ALA A 205 11.82 -24.16 43.31
C ALA A 205 12.19 -25.66 43.40
N GLU A 206 12.55 -26.29 42.28
CA GLU A 206 13.03 -27.69 42.26
C GLU A 206 14.47 -27.85 42.77
N LYS A 207 15.27 -26.78 42.72
CA LYS A 207 16.63 -26.77 43.28
C LYS A 207 16.66 -26.42 44.77
N SER A 208 15.64 -25.75 45.31
CA SER A 208 15.61 -25.36 46.72
C SER A 208 15.36 -26.56 47.63
N SER A 209 16.19 -26.69 48.67
CA SER A 209 16.07 -27.69 49.73
C SER A 209 15.38 -27.16 50.98
N ALA A 210 15.15 -25.84 51.07
CA ALA A 210 14.53 -25.19 52.21
C ALA A 210 13.03 -24.94 51.95
N GLU A 211 12.16 -25.47 52.82
CA GLU A 211 10.71 -25.44 52.61
C GLU A 211 10.13 -24.02 52.55
N ASN A 212 10.62 -23.10 53.39
CA ASN A 212 10.19 -21.70 53.36
C ASN A 212 10.59 -20.97 52.06
N GLU A 213 11.79 -21.25 51.55
CA GLU A 213 12.26 -20.67 50.28
C GLU A 213 11.46 -21.25 49.11
N LYS A 214 11.22 -22.56 49.11
CA LYS A 214 10.37 -23.22 48.12
C LYS A 214 8.96 -22.61 48.09
N ASN A 215 8.35 -22.37 49.25
CA ASN A 215 7.03 -21.75 49.32
C ASN A 215 7.02 -20.31 48.76
N ALA A 216 8.05 -19.51 49.05
CA ALA A 216 8.20 -18.17 48.48
C ALA A 216 8.37 -18.21 46.96
N LEU A 217 9.18 -19.13 46.43
CA LEU A 217 9.38 -19.32 44.99
C LEU A 217 8.10 -19.78 44.29
N LEU A 218 7.30 -20.63 44.93
CA LEU A 218 6.00 -21.06 44.40
C LEU A 218 4.99 -19.91 44.33
N GLN A 219 5.00 -18.98 45.28
CA GLN A 219 4.18 -17.76 45.21
C GLN A 219 4.61 -16.86 44.05
N GLN A 220 5.91 -16.60 43.90
CA GLN A 220 6.44 -15.84 42.75
C GLN A 220 6.14 -16.51 41.42
N LYS A 221 6.18 -17.85 41.37
CA LYS A 221 5.82 -18.62 40.18
C LYS A 221 4.35 -18.41 39.82
N ALA A 222 3.43 -18.47 40.78
CA ALA A 222 2.00 -18.24 40.52
C ALA A 222 1.74 -16.82 39.97
N GLU A 223 2.44 -15.81 40.48
CA GLU A 223 2.37 -14.45 39.94
C GLU A 223 2.94 -14.36 38.51
N ALA A 224 4.06 -15.03 38.24
CA ALA A 224 4.65 -15.10 36.91
C ALA A 224 3.76 -15.86 35.92
N GLU A 225 3.08 -16.93 36.35
CA GLU A 225 2.12 -17.68 35.53
C GLU A 225 0.92 -16.81 35.16
N LYS A 226 0.43 -15.99 36.09
CA LYS A 226 -0.61 -15.00 35.78
C LYS A 226 -0.14 -13.99 34.74
N ALA A 227 1.07 -13.46 34.89
CA ALA A 227 1.64 -12.53 33.91
C ALA A 227 1.86 -13.18 32.53
N ALA A 228 2.28 -14.45 32.48
CA ALA A 228 2.42 -15.21 31.24
C ALA A 228 1.07 -15.46 30.56
N ALA A 229 0.03 -15.76 31.33
CA ALA A 229 -1.33 -15.90 30.81
C ALA A 229 -1.88 -14.57 30.26
N GLU A 230 -1.61 -13.44 30.93
CA GLU A 230 -1.96 -12.10 30.46
C GLU A 230 -1.24 -11.76 29.15
N ALA A 231 0.07 -12.05 29.05
CA ALA A 231 0.85 -11.85 27.82
C ALA A 231 0.33 -12.70 26.66
N ALA A 232 0.05 -13.99 26.91
CA ALA A 232 -0.53 -14.88 25.89
C ALA A 232 -1.92 -14.43 25.43
N ALA A 233 -2.76 -13.91 26.35
CA ALA A 233 -4.06 -13.35 26.01
C ALA A 233 -3.93 -12.06 25.16
N ALA A 234 -2.96 -11.20 25.47
CA ALA A 234 -2.66 -10.01 24.68
C ALA A 234 -2.18 -10.36 23.27
N GLU A 235 -1.26 -11.33 23.14
CA GLU A 235 -0.81 -11.83 21.83
C GLU A 235 -1.97 -12.43 21.03
N ALA A 236 -2.84 -13.23 21.67
CA ALA A 236 -4.00 -13.82 21.01
C ALA A 236 -4.99 -12.75 20.52
N ALA A 237 -5.25 -11.72 21.35
CA ALA A 237 -6.11 -10.59 20.97
C ALA A 237 -5.51 -9.79 19.81
N TYR A 238 -4.20 -9.55 19.84
CA TYR A 238 -3.47 -8.91 18.74
C TYR A 238 -3.61 -9.73 17.44
N ARG A 239 -3.35 -11.03 17.48
CA ARG A 239 -3.48 -11.92 16.30
C ARG A 239 -4.92 -11.98 15.77
N ALA A 240 -5.92 -11.96 16.66
CA ALA A 240 -7.32 -11.91 16.27
C ALA A 240 -7.65 -10.62 15.51
N LYS A 241 -7.19 -9.47 16.01
CA LYS A 241 -7.36 -8.17 15.36
C LYS A 241 -6.68 -8.12 13.99
N GLN A 242 -5.49 -8.69 13.85
CA GLN A 242 -4.78 -8.78 12.56
C GLN A 242 -5.53 -9.64 11.55
N LYS A 243 -6.06 -10.78 11.99
CA LYS A 243 -6.86 -11.66 11.13
C LYS A 243 -8.15 -10.98 10.67
N GLU A 244 -8.84 -10.29 11.57
CA GLU A 244 -10.06 -9.52 11.24
C GLU A 244 -9.79 -8.43 10.20
N GLN A 245 -8.71 -7.66 10.36
CA GLN A 245 -8.30 -6.66 9.36
C GLN A 245 -7.99 -7.30 8.00
N GLN A 246 -7.29 -8.44 7.98
CA GLN A 246 -6.98 -9.13 6.74
C GLN A 246 -8.23 -9.70 6.05
N GLU A 247 -9.20 -10.19 6.81
CA GLU A 247 -10.49 -10.67 6.29
C GLU A 247 -11.35 -9.51 5.77
N ALA A 248 -11.36 -8.35 6.44
CA ALA A 248 -12.04 -7.15 5.98
C ALA A 248 -11.47 -6.63 4.64
N VAL A 249 -10.13 -6.64 4.49
CA VAL A 249 -9.48 -6.28 3.22
C VAL A 249 -9.86 -7.26 2.12
N LYS A 250 -9.83 -8.58 2.37
CA LYS A 250 -10.26 -9.61 1.39
C LYS A 250 -11.74 -9.46 1.01
N ALA A 251 -12.62 -9.16 1.96
CA ALA A 251 -14.04 -8.93 1.71
C ALA A 251 -14.27 -7.69 0.83
N SER A 252 -13.56 -6.58 1.08
CA SER A 252 -13.61 -5.38 0.24
C SER A 252 -13.08 -5.62 -1.18
N ALA A 253 -12.04 -6.43 -1.35
CA ALA A 253 -11.49 -6.80 -2.65
C ALA A 253 -12.48 -7.63 -3.48
N ASN A 254 -13.17 -8.59 -2.85
CA ASN A 254 -14.19 -9.42 -3.51
C ASN A 254 -15.46 -8.63 -3.87
N THR A 255 -15.86 -7.65 -3.05
CA THR A 255 -16.99 -6.76 -3.35
C THR A 255 -16.71 -5.88 -4.58
N THR A 256 -15.46 -5.41 -4.72
CA THR A 256 -15.00 -4.63 -5.88
C THR A 256 -14.97 -5.47 -7.15
N LEU A 257 -14.57 -6.73 -7.08
CA LEU A 257 -14.58 -7.66 -8.21
C LEU A 257 -16.01 -8.02 -8.66
N GLN A 258 -16.93 -8.26 -7.72
CA GLN A 258 -18.35 -8.50 -8.06
C GLN A 258 -19.02 -7.27 -8.71
N ALA A 259 -18.73 -6.06 -8.23
CA ALA A 259 -19.24 -4.82 -8.83
C ALA A 259 -18.69 -4.60 -10.25
N GLN A 260 -17.42 -4.95 -10.51
CA GLN A 260 -16.82 -4.88 -11.85
C GLN A 260 -17.40 -5.92 -12.81
N VAL A 261 -17.71 -7.14 -12.34
CA VAL A 261 -18.36 -8.18 -13.17
C VAL A 261 -19.84 -7.86 -13.45
N GLN A 262 -20.55 -7.23 -12.51
CA GLN A 262 -21.92 -6.74 -12.74
C GLN A 262 -21.98 -5.53 -13.68
N ALA A 263 -21.01 -4.62 -13.62
CA ALA A 263 -20.90 -3.51 -14.57
C ALA A 263 -20.56 -3.98 -16.00
N ALA A 264 -19.76 -5.04 -16.15
CA ALA A 264 -19.44 -5.63 -17.45
C ALA A 264 -20.61 -6.42 -18.08
N THR A 265 -21.56 -6.92 -17.27
CA THR A 265 -22.71 -7.71 -17.74
C THR A 265 -23.97 -6.87 -18.00
N GLN A 266 -23.99 -5.60 -17.59
CA GLN A 266 -25.09 -4.67 -17.82
C GLN A 266 -24.83 -3.64 -18.93
N THR A 267 -23.91 -3.88 -19.86
CA THR A 267 -23.80 -3.05 -21.08
C THR A 267 -24.82 -3.54 -22.11
N PRO A 268 -25.93 -2.83 -22.40
CA PRO A 268 -26.73 -3.13 -23.58
C PRO A 268 -25.96 -2.60 -24.78
N ALA A 269 -25.64 -3.48 -25.73
CA ALA A 269 -25.22 -3.07 -27.05
C ALA A 269 -26.38 -2.29 -27.72
N THR A 270 -26.30 -0.96 -27.73
CA THR A 270 -27.20 -0.12 -28.53
C THR A 270 -26.53 0.22 -29.85
N THR A 271 -26.89 -0.52 -30.89
CA THR A 271 -26.80 -0.10 -32.28
C THR A 271 -28.06 0.72 -32.61
N GLN A 272 -27.89 1.93 -33.14
CA GLN A 272 -28.97 2.77 -33.64
C GLN A 272 -29.64 2.18 -34.89
N ALA A 273 -30.97 2.24 -34.95
CA ALA A 273 -31.72 2.68 -36.14
C ALA A 273 -33.18 3.02 -35.78
N ALA A 274 -33.70 4.07 -36.42
CA ALA A 274 -34.88 4.85 -36.07
C ALA A 274 -36.25 4.22 -36.36
N ALA A 275 -37.29 4.63 -35.61
CA ALA A 275 -38.59 5.07 -36.15
C ALA A 275 -39.49 5.69 -35.05
N THR A 276 -40.29 6.65 -35.48
CA THR A 276 -41.23 7.56 -34.81
C THR A 276 -42.42 6.93 -34.08
N ALA A 277 -42.85 7.56 -32.98
CA ALA A 277 -44.21 8.13 -32.74
C ALA A 277 -44.82 7.89 -31.34
N GLN A 278 -45.27 9.01 -30.74
CA GLN A 278 -46.39 9.21 -29.82
C GLN A 278 -46.34 8.70 -28.35
N ALA A 279 -46.62 9.64 -27.45
CA ALA A 279 -46.89 9.50 -26.02
C ALA A 279 -48.41 9.39 -25.75
N PRO A 280 -48.93 9.41 -24.50
CA PRO A 280 -48.37 9.02 -23.19
C PRO A 280 -49.30 8.05 -22.41
N ALA A 281 -48.79 7.37 -21.36
CA ALA A 281 -49.66 6.87 -20.28
C ALA A 281 -48.93 6.77 -18.93
N THR A 282 -49.60 7.35 -17.94
CA THR A 282 -49.39 7.40 -16.50
C THR A 282 -49.27 6.03 -15.82
N SER A 283 -48.45 5.92 -14.77
CA SER A 283 -48.76 5.31 -13.45
C SER A 283 -47.57 5.42 -12.50
N GLN A 284 -47.78 6.01 -11.34
CA GLN A 284 -46.85 6.06 -10.19
C GLN A 284 -47.33 5.03 -9.13
N PRO A 285 -46.77 5.00 -7.90
CA PRO A 285 -45.79 4.05 -7.36
C PRO A 285 -46.38 3.01 -6.38
N THR A 286 -45.61 1.99 -6.02
CA THR A 286 -45.88 1.19 -4.80
C THR A 286 -44.62 1.00 -3.97
N ALA A 287 -44.78 1.27 -2.67
CA ALA A 287 -43.77 1.31 -1.63
C ALA A 287 -43.82 0.09 -0.69
N GLN A 288 -42.72 -0.06 0.07
CA GLN A 288 -42.54 -0.71 1.39
C GLN A 288 -42.43 -2.25 1.50
N PRO A 289 -41.77 -2.80 2.56
CA PRO A 289 -41.47 -2.17 3.87
C PRO A 289 -40.01 -2.27 4.43
N ALA A 290 -39.76 -1.38 5.41
CA ALA A 290 -38.69 -1.35 6.42
C ALA A 290 -38.72 -2.60 7.34
N VAL A 291 -37.70 -2.95 8.15
CA VAL A 291 -37.29 -2.39 9.48
C VAL A 291 -35.90 -2.93 9.89
N GLN A 292 -34.91 -2.08 10.26
CA GLN A 292 -34.49 -1.64 11.62
C GLN A 292 -33.60 -2.63 12.44
N THR A 293 -32.27 -2.40 12.51
CA THR A 293 -31.43 -1.89 13.65
C THR A 293 -30.99 -3.00 14.67
N GLN A 294 -29.78 -3.09 15.28
CA GLN A 294 -28.67 -2.17 15.57
C GLN A 294 -27.44 -2.90 16.19
N ALA A 295 -26.28 -2.21 16.16
CA ALA A 295 -25.05 -2.29 17.03
C ALA A 295 -23.92 -3.29 16.64
N ALA A 296 -22.61 -2.98 16.62
CA ALA A 296 -21.75 -1.78 16.82
C ALA A 296 -20.30 -2.22 16.38
N ALA A 297 -19.55 -1.57 15.47
CA ALA A 297 -18.73 -0.33 15.55
C ALA A 297 -17.20 -0.60 15.39
N ALA A 298 -16.62 -0.25 14.22
CA ALA A 298 -15.22 0.19 14.00
C ALA A 298 -15.11 0.86 12.60
N PRO A 299 -14.26 1.89 12.39
CA PRO A 299 -14.57 3.03 11.52
C PRO A 299 -14.16 2.80 10.06
N ALA A 300 -15.09 2.33 9.23
CA ALA A 300 -15.02 2.60 7.80
C ALA A 300 -15.55 4.01 7.57
N ALA A 301 -14.66 4.96 7.26
CA ALA A 301 -15.07 6.25 6.70
C ALA A 301 -15.71 6.00 5.32
N THR A 302 -16.96 5.54 5.34
CA THR A 302 -17.87 5.63 4.21
C THR A 302 -18.32 7.08 4.18
N THR A 303 -17.51 7.95 3.56
CA THR A 303 -17.98 9.27 3.18
C THR A 303 -19.11 9.07 2.17
N SER A 304 -20.35 9.10 2.66
CA SER A 304 -21.55 9.22 1.83
C SER A 304 -21.43 10.52 1.06
N ARG A 305 -20.99 10.43 -0.18
CA ARG A 305 -20.77 11.60 -1.03
C ARG A 305 -22.12 12.11 -1.55
N PRO A 306 -22.36 13.42 -1.59
CA PRO A 306 -23.58 13.95 -2.15
C PRO A 306 -23.72 13.55 -3.63
N THR A 307 -24.91 13.12 -4.03
CA THR A 307 -25.25 13.01 -5.45
C THR A 307 -25.61 14.40 -5.96
N TYR A 308 -24.86 14.89 -6.95
CA TYR A 308 -25.05 16.22 -7.52
C TYR A 308 -25.85 16.16 -8.82
N SER A 309 -26.44 17.31 -9.18
CA SER A 309 -27.14 17.43 -10.46
C SER A 309 -26.17 17.19 -11.63
N SER A 310 -26.62 16.56 -12.71
CA SER A 310 -25.83 16.50 -13.95
C SER A 310 -25.86 17.82 -14.74
N SER A 311 -26.68 18.79 -14.31
CA SER A 311 -26.79 20.11 -14.91
C SER A 311 -25.67 21.05 -14.44
N ALA A 312 -25.14 21.87 -15.35
CA ALA A 312 -24.20 22.94 -15.03
C ALA A 312 -24.87 24.29 -14.76
N SER A 313 -26.20 24.33 -14.57
CA SER A 313 -27.00 25.56 -14.44
C SER A 313 -26.67 26.43 -13.21
N SER A 314 -26.02 25.88 -12.20
CA SER A 314 -25.55 26.63 -11.02
C SER A 314 -24.28 27.45 -11.27
N TYR A 315 -23.60 27.23 -12.41
CA TYR A 315 -22.43 27.99 -12.82
C TYR A 315 -22.74 28.82 -14.08
N PRO A 316 -22.33 30.10 -14.13
CA PRO A 316 -22.62 30.94 -15.29
C PRO A 316 -22.02 30.36 -16.58
N VAL A 317 -22.84 30.32 -17.65
CA VAL A 317 -22.44 29.77 -18.94
C VAL A 317 -21.20 30.48 -19.47
N GLY A 318 -20.22 29.68 -19.90
CA GLY A 318 -18.96 30.17 -20.45
C GLY A 318 -17.85 30.41 -19.43
N GLU A 319 -18.08 30.14 -18.13
CA GLU A 319 -17.05 30.16 -17.10
C GLU A 319 -16.26 28.85 -17.02
N CYS A 320 -15.06 28.87 -16.40
CA CYS A 320 -14.25 27.67 -16.20
C CYS A 320 -14.97 26.61 -15.35
N THR A 321 -15.70 27.06 -14.34
CA THR A 321 -16.55 26.24 -13.46
C THR A 321 -17.71 25.58 -14.21
N TRP A 322 -18.38 26.32 -15.10
CA TRP A 322 -19.41 25.78 -15.98
C TRP A 322 -18.86 24.71 -16.93
N GLY A 323 -17.68 24.97 -17.54
CA GLY A 323 -17.03 24.01 -18.42
C GLY A 323 -16.62 22.73 -17.69
N ALA A 324 -15.99 22.87 -16.51
CA ALA A 324 -15.59 21.72 -15.68
C ALA A 324 -16.80 20.92 -15.20
N LYS A 325 -17.90 21.56 -14.75
CA LYS A 325 -19.13 20.88 -14.35
C LYS A 325 -19.82 20.16 -15.52
N THR A 326 -19.75 20.71 -16.73
CA THR A 326 -20.30 20.08 -17.94
C THR A 326 -19.52 18.82 -18.32
N LEU A 327 -18.19 18.85 -18.20
CA LEU A 327 -17.31 17.71 -18.51
C LEU A 327 -17.24 16.66 -17.38
N ALA A 328 -17.37 17.10 -16.13
CA ALA A 328 -17.35 16.29 -14.92
C ALA A 328 -18.64 16.53 -14.10
N PRO A 329 -19.79 15.95 -14.51
CA PRO A 329 -21.09 16.20 -13.89
C PRO A 329 -21.18 15.76 -12.42
N TRP A 330 -20.23 14.94 -11.99
CA TRP A 330 -20.07 14.47 -10.61
C TRP A 330 -19.55 15.55 -9.64
N ALA A 331 -19.05 16.68 -10.16
CA ALA A 331 -18.58 17.82 -9.36
C ALA A 331 -19.73 18.47 -8.58
N GLY A 332 -19.44 19.19 -7.51
CA GLY A 332 -20.48 19.86 -6.72
C GLY A 332 -21.17 21.01 -7.45
N ASP A 333 -22.39 21.34 -7.05
CA ASP A 333 -23.19 22.39 -7.67
C ASP A 333 -22.82 23.81 -7.19
N TYR A 334 -22.18 23.93 -6.02
CA TYR A 334 -21.91 25.22 -5.36
C TYR A 334 -20.49 25.30 -4.76
N TRP A 335 -19.47 24.92 -5.53
CA TRP A 335 -18.06 24.94 -5.08
C TRP A 335 -17.36 26.30 -5.22
N GLY A 336 -18.10 27.34 -5.60
CA GLY A 336 -17.58 28.70 -5.71
C GLY A 336 -16.65 28.89 -6.91
N ASN A 337 -15.62 29.73 -6.72
CA ASN A 337 -14.62 30.05 -7.74
C ASN A 337 -13.68 28.87 -7.99
N GLY A 338 -13.03 28.81 -9.16
CA GLY A 338 -12.19 27.68 -9.56
C GLY A 338 -11.13 27.31 -8.53
N GLY A 339 -10.42 28.29 -7.96
CA GLY A 339 -9.39 28.05 -6.94
C GLY A 339 -9.89 27.47 -5.61
N GLN A 340 -11.21 27.46 -5.37
CA GLN A 340 -11.84 26.96 -4.15
C GLN A 340 -12.36 25.52 -4.29
N TRP A 341 -12.33 24.95 -5.50
CA TRP A 341 -12.97 23.66 -5.78
C TRP A 341 -12.31 22.50 -5.04
N ALA A 342 -10.98 22.46 -4.92
CA ALA A 342 -10.31 21.39 -4.19
C ALA A 342 -10.66 21.39 -2.70
N ALA A 343 -10.73 22.57 -2.07
CA ALA A 343 -11.12 22.70 -0.67
C ALA A 343 -12.60 22.31 -0.47
N SER A 344 -13.49 22.78 -1.34
CA SER A 344 -14.92 22.45 -1.30
C SER A 344 -15.19 20.96 -1.54
N ALA A 345 -14.44 20.34 -2.45
CA ALA A 345 -14.52 18.91 -2.73
C ALA A 345 -14.01 18.07 -1.55
N ALA A 346 -12.88 18.44 -0.96
CA ALA A 346 -12.36 17.78 0.23
C ALA A 346 -13.36 17.87 1.41
N ALA A 347 -13.96 19.04 1.63
CA ALA A 347 -15.02 19.23 2.62
C ALA A 347 -16.28 18.40 2.34
N ALA A 348 -16.57 18.15 1.05
CA ALA A 348 -17.66 17.27 0.62
C ALA A 348 -17.28 15.77 0.60
N GLY A 349 -16.09 15.41 1.10
CA GLY A 349 -15.63 14.02 1.25
C GLY A 349 -14.99 13.41 0.00
N PHE A 350 -14.58 14.22 -0.98
CA PHE A 350 -13.89 13.75 -2.17
C PHE A 350 -12.40 13.57 -1.90
N ARG A 351 -11.79 12.58 -2.55
CA ARG A 351 -10.33 12.45 -2.57
C ARG A 351 -9.72 13.58 -3.40
N THR A 352 -8.75 14.26 -2.82
CA THR A 352 -7.92 15.26 -3.49
C THR A 352 -6.45 14.88 -3.39
N GLY A 353 -5.62 15.29 -4.34
CA GLY A 353 -4.19 15.03 -4.28
C GLY A 353 -3.39 15.80 -5.34
N SER A 354 -2.09 15.51 -5.41
CA SER A 354 -1.14 16.22 -6.28
C SER A 354 -0.84 15.52 -7.61
N GLN A 355 -1.46 14.36 -7.87
CA GLN A 355 -1.18 13.54 -9.04
C GLN A 355 -2.26 13.74 -10.12
N PRO A 356 -1.90 14.13 -11.35
CA PRO A 356 -2.88 14.21 -12.43
C PRO A 356 -3.38 12.81 -12.80
N GLN A 357 -4.70 12.69 -12.96
CA GLN A 357 -5.35 11.49 -13.47
C GLN A 357 -6.37 11.90 -14.53
N VAL A 358 -6.44 11.15 -15.64
CA VAL A 358 -7.47 11.38 -16.66
C VAL A 358 -8.85 11.31 -16.02
N GLY A 359 -9.68 12.32 -16.30
CA GLY A 359 -11.01 12.47 -15.71
C GLY A 359 -11.04 13.16 -14.33
N ALA A 360 -9.89 13.43 -13.71
CA ALA A 360 -9.82 14.29 -12.52
C ALA A 360 -10.05 15.76 -12.89
N ILE A 361 -10.54 16.54 -11.93
CA ILE A 361 -10.61 18.00 -12.06
C ILE A 361 -9.30 18.58 -11.54
N ALA A 362 -8.55 19.25 -12.40
CA ALA A 362 -7.42 20.07 -12.00
C ALA A 362 -7.93 21.43 -11.49
N CYS A 363 -7.60 21.76 -10.26
CA CYS A 363 -7.96 22.98 -9.55
C CYS A 363 -6.70 23.80 -9.26
N TRP A 364 -6.61 24.98 -9.84
CA TRP A 364 -5.50 25.92 -9.65
C TRP A 364 -5.92 27.06 -8.72
N ASN A 365 -5.25 27.16 -7.58
CA ASN A 365 -5.46 28.23 -6.61
C ASN A 365 -4.31 29.24 -6.66
N ASP A 366 -4.61 30.48 -7.04
CA ASP A 366 -3.66 31.59 -7.15
C ASP A 366 -3.87 32.66 -6.05
N GLY A 367 -4.69 32.37 -5.04
CA GLY A 367 -5.09 33.33 -4.01
C GLY A 367 -6.23 34.29 -4.43
N GLY A 368 -6.76 34.14 -5.65
CA GLY A 368 -7.88 34.92 -6.19
C GLY A 368 -9.03 34.02 -6.69
N TYR A 369 -9.50 34.26 -7.91
CA TYR A 369 -10.56 33.44 -8.54
C TYR A 369 -10.06 32.03 -8.88
N GLY A 370 -8.77 31.86 -9.18
CA GLY A 370 -8.19 30.60 -9.62
C GLY A 370 -8.78 30.07 -10.94
N HIS A 371 -8.56 28.79 -11.20
CA HIS A 371 -9.03 28.14 -12.44
C HIS A 371 -9.33 26.65 -12.25
N VAL A 372 -10.22 26.10 -13.06
CA VAL A 372 -10.52 24.65 -13.09
C VAL A 372 -10.61 24.10 -14.51
N ALA A 373 -10.17 22.87 -14.68
CA ALA A 373 -10.25 22.12 -15.93
C ALA A 373 -10.37 20.62 -15.68
N VAL A 374 -10.80 19.85 -16.68
CA VAL A 374 -10.82 18.38 -16.60
C VAL A 374 -9.62 17.82 -17.36
N VAL A 375 -8.86 16.96 -16.70
CA VAL A 375 -7.68 16.31 -17.29
C VAL A 375 -8.11 15.32 -18.37
N THR A 376 -7.62 15.52 -19.59
CA THR A 376 -7.96 14.67 -20.76
C THR A 376 -6.82 13.74 -21.16
N ALA A 377 -5.57 14.11 -20.86
CA ALA A 377 -4.41 13.24 -21.04
C ALA A 377 -3.32 13.55 -20.01
N VAL A 378 -2.56 12.53 -19.61
CA VAL A 378 -1.46 12.67 -18.66
C VAL A 378 -0.22 12.01 -19.25
N GLN A 379 0.87 12.77 -19.33
CA GLN A 379 2.20 12.27 -19.69
C GLN A 379 3.11 12.28 -18.46
N SER A 380 3.01 13.29 -17.60
CA SER A 380 3.68 13.38 -16.29
C SER A 380 2.94 14.35 -15.37
N THR A 381 3.41 14.49 -14.12
CA THR A 381 2.96 15.53 -13.17
C THR A 381 3.17 16.95 -13.71
N THR A 382 4.10 17.11 -14.64
CA THR A 382 4.49 18.38 -15.27
C THR A 382 4.13 18.45 -16.76
N SER A 383 3.34 17.51 -17.28
CA SER A 383 2.87 17.51 -18.67
C SER A 383 1.52 16.83 -18.76
N ILE A 384 0.47 17.64 -18.89
CA ILE A 384 -0.92 17.18 -19.05
C ILE A 384 -1.58 17.87 -20.23
N GLN A 385 -2.64 17.28 -20.75
CA GLN A 385 -3.67 18.00 -21.50
C GLN A 385 -4.93 18.11 -20.66
N VAL A 386 -5.65 19.22 -20.83
CA VAL A 386 -6.94 19.44 -20.21
C VAL A 386 -7.96 19.89 -21.24
N SER A 387 -9.23 19.65 -20.94
CA SER A 387 -10.33 20.38 -21.55
C SER A 387 -10.95 21.32 -20.54
N GLU A 388 -11.14 22.57 -20.95
CA GLU A 388 -11.49 23.68 -20.07
C GLU A 388 -12.38 24.70 -20.79
N SER A 389 -12.85 25.69 -20.04
CA SER A 389 -13.62 26.85 -20.54
C SER A 389 -13.07 28.12 -19.91
N ASN A 390 -13.29 29.27 -20.55
CA ASN A 390 -12.80 30.58 -20.13
C ASN A 390 -11.28 30.67 -19.96
N TYR A 391 -10.51 30.04 -20.86
CA TYR A 391 -9.06 30.22 -20.89
C TYR A 391 -8.70 31.40 -21.80
N LEU A 392 -8.00 32.40 -21.26
CA LEU A 392 -7.62 33.65 -21.95
C LEU A 392 -8.82 34.35 -22.65
N GLY A 393 -10.00 34.30 -22.05
CA GLY A 393 -11.23 34.92 -22.58
C GLY A 393 -11.99 34.06 -23.60
N VAL A 394 -11.52 32.85 -23.93
CA VAL A 394 -12.24 31.91 -24.79
C VAL A 394 -13.24 31.10 -23.96
N ARG A 395 -14.53 31.45 -24.06
CA ARG A 395 -15.62 30.95 -23.19
C ARG A 395 -16.29 29.65 -23.68
N SER A 396 -15.85 29.08 -24.79
CA SER A 396 -16.28 27.74 -25.22
C SER A 396 -15.57 26.65 -24.41
N ILE A 397 -16.07 25.40 -24.47
CA ILE A 397 -15.36 24.23 -23.93
C ILE A 397 -14.44 23.67 -25.01
N GLY A 398 -13.18 23.41 -24.68
CA GLY A 398 -12.23 22.83 -25.62
C GLY A 398 -10.88 22.55 -24.99
N ASN A 399 -9.92 22.15 -25.80
CA ASN A 399 -8.51 22.05 -25.41
C ASN A 399 -7.78 23.26 -26.00
N TYR A 400 -7.32 24.15 -25.12
CA TYR A 400 -6.70 25.42 -25.52
C TYR A 400 -5.19 25.48 -25.30
N ARG A 401 -4.66 24.60 -24.44
CA ARG A 401 -3.26 24.61 -24.02
C ARG A 401 -2.41 23.53 -24.70
N GLY A 402 -3.04 22.47 -25.22
CA GLY A 402 -2.31 21.28 -25.65
C GLY A 402 -1.60 20.62 -24.45
N TRP A 403 -0.39 20.10 -24.65
CA TRP A 403 0.46 19.64 -23.56
C TRP A 403 1.09 20.83 -22.84
N PHE A 404 0.89 20.93 -21.53
CA PHE A 404 1.45 22.00 -20.72
C PHE A 404 1.82 21.51 -19.32
N ASN A 405 2.67 22.28 -18.63
CA ASN A 405 3.02 22.02 -17.25
C ASN A 405 1.99 22.66 -16.30
N PRO A 406 1.19 21.86 -15.57
CA PRO A 406 0.17 22.39 -14.69
C PRO A 406 0.75 23.04 -13.43
N THR A 407 1.97 22.70 -13.00
CA THR A 407 2.54 23.23 -11.75
C THR A 407 3.11 24.64 -11.90
N THR A 408 3.38 25.08 -13.13
CA THR A 408 3.86 26.42 -13.46
C THR A 408 2.83 27.25 -14.23
N ALA A 409 1.60 26.75 -14.38
CA ALA A 409 0.58 27.38 -15.22
C ALA A 409 -0.06 28.61 -14.54
N GLN A 410 -0.61 28.42 -13.34
CA GLN A 410 -1.26 29.46 -12.56
C GLN A 410 -1.44 28.96 -11.12
N GLY A 411 -0.78 29.59 -10.14
CA GLY A 411 -0.92 29.20 -8.73
C GLY A 411 -0.57 27.74 -8.44
N THR A 412 -1.10 27.21 -7.33
CA THR A 412 -0.89 25.82 -6.90
C THR A 412 -1.98 24.91 -7.45
N VAL A 413 -1.59 23.84 -8.14
CA VAL A 413 -2.52 22.83 -8.68
C VAL A 413 -2.83 21.74 -7.65
N THR A 414 -4.09 21.35 -7.56
CA THR A 414 -4.60 20.20 -6.81
C THR A 414 -5.62 19.46 -7.68
N TYR A 415 -5.59 18.13 -7.67
CA TYR A 415 -6.51 17.29 -8.43
C TYR A 415 -7.61 16.74 -7.54
N ILE A 416 -8.85 16.82 -8.02
CA ILE A 416 -10.04 16.24 -7.38
C ILE A 416 -10.39 14.98 -8.16
N TYR A 417 -10.46 13.85 -7.48
CA TYR A 417 -10.71 12.57 -8.13
C TYR A 417 -12.21 12.22 -8.12
N PRO A 418 -12.71 11.55 -9.18
CA PRO A 418 -14.09 11.08 -9.22
C PRO A 418 -14.38 10.02 -8.15
N ASN A 419 -13.37 9.31 -7.64
CA ASN A 419 -13.46 8.23 -6.63
C ASN A 419 -12.47 8.39 -5.47
#